data_AF-A0A086ZKC9-F1
#
_entry.id   AF-A0A086ZKC9-F1
#
_cell.length_a   1.000
_cell.length_b   1.000
_cell.length_c   1.000
_cell.angle_alpha   90.00
_cell.angle_beta   90.00
_cell.angle_gamma   90.00
#
_symmetry.space_group_name_H-M   'P 1'
#
loop_
_entity.id
_entity.type
_entity.pdbx_description
1 polymer ?
#
loop_
_entity_poly.entity_id
_entity_poly.type
_entity_poly.pdbx_seq_one_letter_code
_entity_poly.pdbx_strand_id
1 'polypeptide(L)'
;MLVAVLKGAVNTLVALSQAMTIDAQIDFMSLSSYGSGSSSSGRITVRQDLSTDVKGRNVLIVEDIIDSGYTLDWTVRELKRRGAASVEVFALLEKPARRKVEVPVKYKGFEVPDEFVVGFGLDYDERFRNLDSIAVLKPEVYEGSLV
;
A
#
# COMPACT_ATOMS: atom_id res chain seq x y z
N MET A 1 1.51 16.07 3.03
CA MET A 1 1.44 15.05 4.10
C MET A 1 1.53 13.69 3.44
N LEU A 2 2.42 12.84 3.93
CA LEU A 2 2.56 11.46 3.50
C LEU A 2 1.62 10.60 4.34
N VAL A 3 0.84 9.74 3.70
CA VAL A 3 -0.04 8.77 4.36
C VAL A 3 0.35 7.38 3.90
N ALA A 4 0.68 6.50 4.83
CA ALA A 4 0.95 5.09 4.55
C ALA A 4 -0.11 4.19 5.20
N VAL A 5 -0.59 3.21 4.45
CA VAL A 5 -1.44 2.15 5.01
C VAL A 5 -0.54 1.07 5.61
N LEU A 6 -0.73 0.80 6.89
CA LEU A 6 0.00 -0.23 7.61
C LEU A 6 -0.42 -1.63 7.16
N LYS A 7 0.50 -2.60 7.09
CA LYS A 7 1.92 -2.51 7.52
C LYS A 7 2.91 -2.35 6.36
N GLY A 8 2.55 -2.81 5.17
CA GLY A 8 3.51 -3.07 4.11
C GLY A 8 4.20 -1.83 3.56
N ALA A 9 3.52 -0.68 3.53
CA ALA A 9 4.07 0.57 3.03
C ALA A 9 5.13 1.24 3.93
N VAL A 10 5.44 0.70 5.12
CA VAL A 10 6.36 1.33 6.08
C VAL A 10 7.76 1.54 5.49
N ASN A 11 8.35 0.51 4.89
CA ASN A 11 9.71 0.62 4.34
C ASN A 11 9.75 1.61 3.17
N THR A 12 8.74 1.54 2.28
CA THR A 12 8.56 2.48 1.17
C THR A 12 8.45 3.93 1.64
N LEU A 13 7.65 4.18 2.68
CA LEU A 13 7.48 5.50 3.28
C LEU A 13 8.78 6.04 3.87
N VAL A 14 9.53 5.21 4.59
CA VAL A 14 10.81 5.62 5.19
C VAL A 14 11.81 5.96 4.08
N ALA A 15 11.97 5.09 3.09
CA ALA A 15 12.88 5.32 1.98
C ALA A 15 12.51 6.58 1.17
N LEU A 16 11.23 6.77 0.87
CA LEU A 16 10.75 7.97 0.18
C LEU A 16 10.98 9.23 1.01
N SER A 17 10.61 9.23 2.29
CA SER A 17 10.73 10.42 3.14
C SER A 17 12.18 10.85 3.38
N GLN A 18 13.12 9.89 3.49
CA GLN A 18 14.55 10.19 3.57
C GLN A 18 15.14 10.74 2.27
N ALA A 19 14.56 10.39 1.12
CA ALA A 19 14.98 10.91 -0.18
C ALA A 19 14.36 12.27 -0.54
N MET A 20 13.34 12.73 0.20
CA MET A 20 12.67 14.00 -0.04
C MET A 20 13.50 15.18 0.48
N THR A 21 13.48 16.29 -0.27
CA THR A 21 14.14 17.55 0.11
C THR A 21 13.18 18.60 0.68
N ILE A 22 11.90 18.23 0.87
CA ILE A 22 10.85 19.11 1.39
C ILE A 22 10.30 18.53 2.69
N ASP A 23 9.93 19.42 3.61
CA ASP A 23 9.30 19.01 4.86
C ASP A 23 7.93 18.39 4.60
N ALA A 24 7.69 17.22 5.19
CA ALA A 24 6.43 16.53 5.09
C ALA A 24 6.04 15.90 6.42
N GLN A 25 4.81 16.17 6.85
CA GLN A 25 4.18 15.40 7.93
C GLN A 25 3.90 13.98 7.45
N ILE A 26 4.08 13.01 8.34
CA ILE A 26 3.80 11.59 8.13
C ILE A 26 2.65 11.19 9.04
N ASP A 27 1.68 10.47 8.51
CA ASP A 27 0.59 9.88 9.28
C ASP A 27 0.27 8.48 8.72
N PHE A 28 -0.42 7.67 9.52
CA PHE A 28 -0.65 6.26 9.22
C PHE A 28 -2.12 5.89 9.34
N MET A 29 -2.58 5.02 8.45
CA MET A 29 -3.86 4.32 8.60
C MET A 29 -3.63 2.83 8.75
N SER A 30 -4.48 2.12 9.47
CA SER A 30 -4.54 0.65 9.42
C SER A 30 -5.91 0.24 8.93
N LEU A 31 -5.92 -0.46 7.79
CA LEU A 31 -7.12 -0.91 7.11
C LEU A 31 -7.15 -2.44 7.10
N SER A 32 -8.35 -3.01 7.19
CA SER A 32 -8.56 -4.43 6.90
C SER A 32 -9.72 -4.59 5.93
N SER A 33 -9.54 -5.38 4.87
CA SER A 33 -10.60 -5.76 3.95
C SER A 33 -11.40 -6.94 4.51
N TYR A 34 -12.73 -6.91 4.36
CA TYR A 34 -13.54 -8.11 4.60
C TYR A 34 -13.34 -9.14 3.49
N GLY A 35 -13.10 -10.39 3.87
CA GLY A 35 -12.87 -11.53 2.98
C GLY A 35 -11.87 -12.50 3.61
N SER A 36 -12.10 -13.80 3.48
CA SER A 36 -11.12 -14.83 3.83
C SER A 36 -10.13 -14.99 2.67
N GLY A 37 -8.82 -14.89 2.92
CA GLY A 37 -7.78 -15.06 1.88
C GLY A 37 -7.51 -13.81 1.04
N SER A 38 -6.89 -13.99 -0.13
CA SER A 38 -6.35 -12.94 -1.02
C SER A 38 -7.40 -12.14 -1.81
N SER A 39 -8.68 -12.21 -1.42
CA SER A 39 -9.80 -11.56 -2.13
C SER A 39 -10.47 -10.50 -1.26
N SER A 40 -10.43 -9.23 -1.69
CA SER A 40 -11.10 -8.12 -1.02
C SER A 40 -12.56 -8.00 -1.48
N SER A 41 -13.53 -7.98 -0.56
CA SER A 41 -14.96 -7.74 -0.85
C SER A 41 -15.31 -6.27 -1.12
N GLY A 42 -14.32 -5.37 -1.17
CA GLY A 42 -14.51 -3.92 -1.28
C GLY A 42 -15.02 -3.24 -0.01
N ARG A 43 -15.44 -3.99 1.03
CA ARG A 43 -15.71 -3.43 2.36
C ARG A 43 -14.41 -3.28 3.13
N ILE A 44 -14.08 -2.04 3.49
CA ILE A 44 -12.91 -1.67 4.29
C ILE A 44 -13.35 -1.34 5.72
N THR A 45 -12.64 -1.89 6.71
CA THR A 45 -12.71 -1.48 8.11
C THR A 45 -11.47 -0.68 8.48
N VAL A 46 -11.67 0.48 9.08
CA VAL A 46 -10.60 1.29 9.68
C VAL A 46 -10.31 0.76 11.07
N ARG A 47 -9.10 0.22 11.29
CA ARG A 47 -8.61 -0.19 12.61
C ARG A 47 -7.89 0.95 13.32
N GLN A 48 -7.17 1.76 12.55
CA GLN A 48 -6.52 2.97 13.01
C GLN A 48 -6.74 4.04 11.94
N ASP A 49 -7.30 5.17 12.36
CA ASP A 49 -7.50 6.34 11.51
C ASP A 49 -6.30 7.30 11.63
N LEU A 50 -6.24 8.27 10.73
CA LEU A 50 -5.29 9.36 10.77
C LEU A 50 -5.40 10.13 12.09
N SER A 51 -4.24 10.49 12.64
CA SER A 51 -4.17 11.37 13.82
C SER A 51 -4.38 12.85 13.48
N THR A 52 -4.19 13.21 12.21
CA THR A 52 -4.25 14.58 11.71
C THR A 52 -5.43 14.79 10.75
N ASP A 53 -6.16 15.89 10.88
CA ASP A 53 -7.20 16.29 9.92
C ASP A 53 -6.57 16.59 8.54
N VAL A 54 -7.18 16.05 7.49
CA VAL A 54 -6.73 16.19 6.10
C VAL A 54 -7.35 17.38 5.38
N LYS A 55 -8.34 18.04 5.97
CA LYS A 55 -9.03 19.18 5.33
C LYS A 55 -8.04 20.25 4.86
N GLY A 56 -8.12 20.60 3.58
CA GLY A 56 -7.26 21.60 2.95
C GLY A 56 -5.80 21.19 2.74
N ARG A 57 -5.43 19.93 3.00
CA ARG A 57 -4.05 19.45 2.85
C ARG A 57 -3.80 18.77 1.51
N ASN A 58 -2.58 18.89 1.01
CA ASN A 58 -2.07 18.06 -0.08
C ASN A 58 -1.58 16.74 0.51
N VAL A 59 -2.25 15.64 0.15
CA VAL A 59 -1.95 14.29 0.62
C VAL A 59 -1.30 13.47 -0.49
N LEU A 60 -0.20 12.80 -0.15
CA LEU A 60 0.42 11.78 -0.96
C LEU A 60 0.26 10.45 -0.23
N ILE A 61 -0.54 9.54 -0.79
CA ILE A 61 -0.62 8.16 -0.32
C ILE A 61 0.64 7.44 -0.82
N VAL A 62 1.31 6.73 0.09
CA VAL A 62 2.47 5.91 -0.19
C VAL A 62 2.08 4.45 -0.03
N GLU A 63 2.13 3.70 -1.13
CA GLU A 63 1.81 2.27 -1.20
C GLU A 63 3.06 1.44 -1.49
N ASP A 64 3.14 0.25 -0.90
CA ASP A 64 4.12 -0.78 -1.24
C ASP A 64 3.77 -1.47 -2.57
N ILE A 65 2.52 -1.90 -2.74
CA ILE A 65 2.07 -2.58 -3.94
C ILE A 65 0.61 -2.27 -4.25
N ILE A 66 0.32 -2.00 -5.53
CA ILE A 66 -1.06 -1.95 -6.01
C ILE A 66 -1.40 -3.23 -6.78
N ASP A 67 -2.31 -3.98 -6.18
CA ASP A 67 -2.83 -5.24 -6.68
C ASP A 67 -4.22 -5.03 -7.33
N SER A 68 -5.31 -5.40 -6.65
CA SER A 68 -6.68 -5.18 -7.14
C SER A 68 -7.07 -3.71 -7.25
N GLY A 69 -6.50 -2.84 -6.39
CA GLY A 69 -6.79 -1.41 -6.33
C GLY A 69 -7.97 -1.01 -5.42
N TYR A 70 -8.71 -1.96 -4.84
CA TYR A 70 -9.90 -1.63 -4.03
C TYR A 70 -9.59 -0.82 -2.77
N THR A 71 -8.59 -1.24 -1.99
CA THR A 71 -8.20 -0.52 -0.77
C THR A 71 -7.73 0.89 -1.11
N LEU A 72 -6.91 1.03 -2.15
CA LEU A 72 -6.41 2.33 -2.60
C LEU A 72 -7.54 3.24 -3.09
N ASP A 73 -8.46 2.74 -3.91
CA ASP A 73 -9.62 3.50 -4.38
C ASP A 73 -10.48 4.00 -3.20
N TRP A 74 -10.74 3.12 -2.23
CA TRP A 74 -11.44 3.49 -1.01
C TRP A 74 -10.70 4.60 -0.24
N THR A 75 -9.39 4.45 -0.01
CA THR A 75 -8.59 5.44 0.71
C THR A 75 -8.59 6.79 0.00
N VAL A 76 -8.41 6.80 -1.34
CA VAL A 76 -8.47 8.03 -2.13
C VAL A 76 -9.81 8.73 -1.99
N ARG A 77 -10.92 7.99 -2.10
CA ARG A 77 -12.27 8.55 -1.95
C ARG A 77 -12.51 9.08 -0.56
N GLU A 78 -12.08 8.36 0.47
CA GLU A 78 -12.28 8.75 1.85
C GLU A 78 -11.52 10.04 2.19
N LEU A 79 -10.26 10.17 1.77
CA LEU A 79 -9.47 11.38 2.01
C LEU A 79 -10.01 12.59 1.23
N LYS A 80 -10.49 12.39 -0.01
CA LYS A 80 -11.19 13.44 -0.76
C LYS A 80 -12.49 13.87 -0.08
N ARG A 81 -13.29 12.91 0.41
CA ARG A 81 -14.55 13.17 1.12
C ARG A 81 -14.33 13.99 2.40
N ARG A 82 -13.20 13.80 3.08
CA ARG A 82 -12.79 14.59 4.26
C ARG A 82 -12.28 16.00 3.92
N GLY A 83 -12.22 16.36 2.63
CA GLY A 83 -11.88 17.71 2.19
C GLY A 83 -10.39 17.96 1.98
N ALA A 84 -9.59 16.92 1.72
CA ALA A 84 -8.21 17.10 1.27
C ALA A 84 -8.15 18.00 0.01
N ALA A 85 -7.17 18.91 -0.05
CA ALA A 85 -6.98 19.79 -1.21
C ALA A 85 -6.52 19.02 -2.44
N SER A 86 -5.66 18.02 -2.24
CA SER A 86 -5.27 17.05 -3.27
C SER A 86 -5.05 15.68 -2.63
N VAL A 87 -5.30 14.63 -3.40
CA VAL A 87 -4.92 13.26 -3.04
C VAL A 87 -4.23 12.64 -4.25
N GLU A 88 -2.94 12.41 -4.10
CA GLU A 88 -2.05 11.81 -5.09
C GLU A 88 -1.51 10.48 -4.57
N VAL A 89 -1.01 9.63 -5.47
CA VAL A 89 -0.50 8.30 -5.11
C VAL A 89 0.91 8.11 -5.61
N PHE A 90 1.78 7.64 -4.71
CA PHE A 90 3.03 6.97 -5.00
C PHE A 90 2.85 5.48 -4.72
N ALA A 91 3.26 4.61 -5.66
CA ALA A 91 3.30 3.18 -5.44
C ALA A 91 4.64 2.61 -5.84
N LEU A 92 5.26 1.85 -4.94
CA LEU A 92 6.55 1.19 -5.23
C LEU A 92 6.39 0.10 -6.28
N LEU A 93 5.39 -0.76 -6.14
CA LEU A 93 5.09 -1.83 -7.10
C LEU A 93 3.67 -1.71 -7.67
N GLU A 94 3.49 -2.11 -8.92
CA GLU A 94 2.18 -2.28 -9.54
C GLU A 94 2.06 -3.64 -10.21
N LYS A 95 0.90 -4.29 -10.04
CA LYS A 95 0.50 -5.50 -10.80
C LYS A 95 -0.68 -5.21 -11.72
N PRO A 96 -0.46 -4.66 -12.93
CA PRO A 96 -1.56 -4.34 -13.85
C PRO A 96 -2.46 -5.53 -14.17
N ALA A 97 -1.88 -6.73 -14.27
CA ALA A 97 -2.62 -7.97 -14.55
C ALA A 97 -3.72 -8.30 -13.51
N ARG A 98 -3.56 -7.83 -12.26
CA ARG A 98 -4.54 -8.07 -11.18
C ARG A 98 -5.49 -6.90 -10.92
N ARG A 99 -5.32 -5.79 -11.65
CA ARG A 99 -6.12 -4.57 -11.46
C ARG A 99 -7.60 -4.85 -11.67
N LYS A 100 -8.43 -4.41 -10.71
CA LYS A 100 -9.91 -4.48 -10.77
C LYS A 100 -10.56 -3.10 -10.72
N VAL A 101 -9.89 -2.14 -10.08
CA VAL A 101 -10.32 -0.74 -10.04
C VAL A 101 -9.15 0.15 -10.43
N GLU A 102 -9.38 1.03 -11.39
CA GLU A 102 -8.38 1.97 -11.84
C GLU A 102 -8.31 3.17 -10.88
N VAL A 103 -7.10 3.44 -10.39
CA VAL A 103 -6.80 4.62 -9.57
C VAL A 103 -5.61 5.31 -10.21
N PRO A 104 -5.68 6.62 -10.50
CA PRO A 104 -4.54 7.36 -11.04
C PRO A 104 -3.34 7.30 -10.09
N VAL A 105 -2.22 6.75 -10.57
CA VAL A 105 -0.94 6.72 -9.85
C VAL A 105 -0.01 7.74 -10.49
N LYS A 106 0.28 8.81 -9.74
CA LYS A 106 1.10 9.92 -10.23
C LYS A 106 2.58 9.59 -10.23
N TYR A 107 3.03 8.88 -9.22
CA TYR A 107 4.43 8.48 -9.06
C TYR A 107 4.50 6.95 -9.04
N LYS A 108 5.03 6.39 -10.11
CA LYS A 108 5.14 4.94 -10.30
C LYS A 108 6.56 4.49 -10.02
N GLY A 109 6.71 3.45 -9.22
CA GLY A 109 7.95 2.71 -9.10
C GLY A 109 8.07 1.68 -10.23
N PHE A 110 7.85 0.42 -9.91
CA PHE A 110 8.08 -0.71 -10.81
C PHE A 110 6.79 -1.45 -11.14
N GLU A 111 6.63 -1.79 -12.42
CA GLU A 111 5.65 -2.78 -12.84
C GLU A 111 6.22 -4.18 -12.63
N VAL A 112 5.46 -5.07 -11.99
CA VAL A 112 5.87 -6.45 -11.72
C VAL A 112 4.85 -7.46 -12.26
N PRO A 113 5.30 -8.65 -12.69
CA PRO A 113 4.39 -9.73 -13.08
C PRO A 113 3.52 -10.18 -11.91
N ASP A 114 2.54 -11.05 -12.21
CA ASP A 114 1.72 -11.65 -11.17
C ASP A 114 2.43 -12.77 -10.41
N GLU A 115 3.44 -12.38 -9.63
CA GLU A 115 4.27 -13.28 -8.81
C GLU A 115 4.07 -12.99 -7.32
N PHE A 116 4.17 -14.00 -6.47
CA PHE A 116 4.07 -13.78 -5.02
C PHE A 116 5.35 -13.09 -4.51
N VAL A 117 5.30 -11.78 -4.27
CA VAL A 117 6.45 -10.98 -3.83
C VAL A 117 6.45 -10.75 -2.32
N VAL A 118 7.63 -10.83 -1.71
CA VAL A 118 7.89 -10.56 -0.30
C VAL A 118 9.11 -9.65 -0.14
N GLY A 119 9.31 -9.09 1.06
CA GLY A 119 10.44 -8.22 1.34
C GLY A 119 10.12 -6.75 1.17
N PHE A 120 10.99 -5.90 1.72
CA PHE A 120 10.83 -4.46 1.71
C PHE A 120 9.45 -3.99 2.22
N GLY A 121 8.97 -4.61 3.30
CA GLY A 121 7.65 -4.35 3.90
C GLY A 121 6.58 -5.37 3.51
N LEU A 122 6.67 -5.99 2.33
CA LEU A 122 5.75 -7.05 1.86
C LEU A 122 5.96 -8.34 2.65
N ASP A 123 4.89 -9.11 2.87
CA ASP A 123 4.95 -10.32 3.69
C ASP A 123 4.30 -11.55 3.07
N TYR A 124 4.68 -12.68 3.66
CA TYR A 124 3.90 -13.90 3.68
C TYR A 124 3.76 -14.35 5.13
N ASP A 125 2.53 -14.42 5.64
CA ASP A 125 2.22 -14.81 7.02
C ASP A 125 3.03 -14.01 8.07
N GLU A 126 3.08 -12.67 7.90
CA GLU A 126 3.85 -11.74 8.74
C GLU A 126 5.37 -11.94 8.72
N ARG A 127 5.91 -12.79 7.84
CA ARG A 127 7.35 -13.02 7.65
C ARG A 127 7.89 -12.22 6.48
N PHE A 128 9.21 -12.11 6.40
CA PHE A 128 9.98 -11.53 5.29
C PHE A 128 9.91 -10.01 5.10
N ARG A 129 9.03 -9.27 5.80
CA ARG A 129 8.95 -7.79 5.70
C ARG A 129 10.30 -7.07 5.85
N ASN A 130 11.21 -7.65 6.63
CA ASN A 130 12.51 -7.09 6.99
C ASN A 130 13.62 -7.32 5.95
N LEU A 131 13.35 -7.98 4.82
CA LEU A 131 14.33 -8.07 3.74
C LEU A 131 14.56 -6.66 3.15
N ASP A 132 15.81 -6.34 2.87
CA ASP A 132 16.25 -5.08 2.23
C ASP A 132 16.01 -5.06 0.72
N SER A 133 15.44 -6.14 0.19
CA SER A 133 15.18 -6.40 -1.21
C SER A 133 13.77 -6.98 -1.38
N ILE A 134 13.27 -6.92 -2.62
CA ILE A 134 12.01 -7.52 -3.02
C ILE A 134 12.34 -8.83 -3.74
N ALA A 135 11.71 -9.92 -3.33
CA ALA A 135 11.97 -11.25 -3.87
C ALA A 135 10.67 -11.98 -4.19
N VAL A 136 10.73 -12.88 -5.17
CA VAL A 136 9.65 -13.83 -5.46
C VAL A 136 9.75 -14.98 -4.46
N LEU A 137 8.65 -15.26 -3.76
CA LEU A 137 8.55 -16.37 -2.84
C LEU A 137 8.40 -17.67 -3.64
N LYS A 138 9.18 -18.69 -3.28
CA LYS A 138 9.12 -19.97 -3.99
C LYS A 138 7.75 -20.66 -3.74
N PRO A 139 7.13 -21.28 -4.76
CA PRO A 139 5.83 -21.95 -4.63
C PRO A 139 5.74 -22.97 -3.51
N GLU A 140 6.82 -23.72 -3.24
CA GLU A 140 6.83 -24.77 -2.22
C GLU A 140 6.51 -24.25 -0.81
N VAL A 141 6.74 -22.95 -0.57
CA VAL A 141 6.51 -22.29 0.72
C VAL A 141 5.03 -22.03 1.00
N TYR A 142 4.19 -21.87 -0.03
CA TYR A 142 2.76 -21.55 0.12
C TYR A 142 1.81 -22.57 -0.49
N GLU A 143 2.30 -23.50 -1.31
CA GLU A 143 1.53 -24.61 -1.88
C GLU A 143 1.61 -25.89 -1.02
N GLY A 144 2.23 -25.80 0.17
CA GLY A 144 2.24 -26.90 1.15
C GLY A 144 3.24 -28.01 0.86
N SER A 145 4.34 -27.72 0.14
CA SER A 145 5.41 -28.69 -0.08
C SER A 145 6.51 -28.52 0.96
N LEU A 146 6.25 -29.00 2.17
CA LEU A 146 7.31 -29.46 3.08
C LEU A 146 7.13 -30.97 3.26
N VAL A 147 8.14 -31.70 2.77
CA VAL A 147 8.43 -33.10 3.10
C VAL A 147 8.50 -33.28 4.62
#